data_AF-A0A8J3ZWQ6-F1
#
_entry.id   AF-A0A8J3ZWQ6-F1
#
_cell.length_a   1.000
_cell.length_b   1.000
_cell.length_c   1.000
_cell.angle_alpha   90.00
_cell.angle_beta   90.00
_cell.angle_gamma   90.00
#
_symmetry.space_group_name_H-M   'P 1'
#
loop_
_entity.id
_entity.type
_entity.pdbx_description
1 polymer ?
#
loop_
_entity_poly.entity_id
_entity_poly.type
_entity_poly.pdbx_seq_one_letter_code
_entity_poly.pdbx_strand_id
1 'polypeptide(L)'
;MEPLKPRDVRRVEFSKPPAGRRGYDETEVDLFLDVVEQSLSMLYHEIALLRGEPTAPGGVGARAGGQLALPAGPGTNGTVIHVTGDADADQPSPAEKAILAELDQIKLRLARIETAVQTRF
;
A
#
# COMPACT_ATOMS: atom_id res chain seq x y z
N MET A 1 3.12 4.95 21.91
CA MET A 1 2.14 6.01 21.60
C MET A 1 1.50 5.64 20.28
N GLU A 2 0.18 5.51 20.23
CA GLU A 2 -0.53 5.27 18.96
C GLU A 2 -0.34 6.50 18.06
N PRO A 3 0.10 6.35 16.81
CA PRO A 3 0.28 7.49 15.91
C PRO A 3 -1.08 8.04 15.46
N LEU A 4 -1.24 9.37 15.52
CA LEU A 4 -2.48 10.09 15.18
C LEU A 4 -2.90 9.81 13.73
N LYS A 5 -4.13 9.34 13.50
CA LYS A 5 -4.67 9.11 12.16
C LYS A 5 -5.47 10.34 11.68
N PRO A 6 -5.63 10.53 10.36
CA PRO A 6 -6.42 11.66 9.82
C PRO A 6 -7.85 11.72 10.39
N ARG A 7 -8.48 10.54 10.59
CA ARG A 7 -9.82 10.43 11.21
C ARG A 7 -9.87 10.91 12.65
N ASP A 8 -8.75 10.84 13.37
CA ASP A 8 -8.70 11.28 14.76
C ASP A 8 -8.69 12.81 14.82
N VAL A 9 -8.05 13.48 13.85
CA VAL A 9 -8.05 14.95 13.71
C VAL A 9 -9.45 15.49 13.48
N ARG A 10 -10.22 14.85 12.58
CA ARG A 10 -11.64 15.22 12.32
C ARG A 10 -12.58 15.03 13.51
N ARG A 11 -12.21 14.21 14.49
CA ARG A 11 -13.06 13.88 15.65
C ARG A 11 -12.72 14.73 16.88
N VAL A 12 -11.70 15.59 16.80
CA VAL A 12 -11.33 16.46 17.92
C VAL A 12 -12.38 17.55 18.07
N GLU A 13 -12.95 17.65 19.26
CA GLU A 13 -13.78 18.79 19.66
C GLU A 13 -13.00 19.64 20.68
N PHE A 14 -12.83 20.93 20.37
CA PHE A 14 -12.23 21.88 21.29
C PHE A 14 -13.28 22.53 22.19
N SER A 15 -13.01 22.59 23.50
CA SER A 15 -13.87 23.31 24.43
C SER A 15 -13.69 24.83 24.30
N LYS A 16 -14.79 25.58 24.46
CA LYS A 16 -14.73 27.05 24.46
C LYS A 16 -13.78 27.56 25.56
N PRO A 17 -13.02 28.63 25.29
CA PRO A 17 -12.16 29.24 26.30
C PRO A 17 -12.98 29.64 27.53
N PRO A 18 -12.43 29.53 28.76
CA PRO A 18 -13.05 30.08 29.96
C PRO A 18 -13.34 31.57 29.77
N ALA A 19 -14.46 32.05 30.32
CA ALA A 19 -14.87 33.45 30.19
C ALA A 19 -13.72 34.40 30.58
N GLY A 20 -13.40 35.34 29.70
CA GLY A 20 -12.30 36.30 29.88
C GLY A 20 -10.96 35.89 29.27
N ARG A 21 -10.84 34.70 28.67
CA ARG A 21 -9.67 34.31 27.87
C ARG A 21 -9.96 34.39 26.38
N ARG A 22 -9.01 34.91 25.61
CA ARG A 22 -9.05 34.88 24.16
C ARG A 22 -8.75 33.46 23.70
N GLY A 23 -9.68 32.86 22.96
CA GLY A 23 -9.46 31.62 22.22
C GLY A 23 -8.91 31.89 20.83
N TYR A 24 -8.57 30.81 20.13
CA TYR A 24 -8.40 30.85 18.68
C TYR A 24 -9.75 31.06 17.99
N ASP A 25 -9.72 31.63 16.79
CA ASP A 25 -10.90 31.71 15.94
C ASP A 25 -11.28 30.30 15.47
N GLU A 26 -12.54 29.92 15.65
CA GLU A 26 -13.04 28.58 15.29
C GLU A 26 -12.84 28.30 13.80
N THR A 27 -13.13 29.30 12.95
CA THR A 27 -12.96 29.20 11.50
C THR A 27 -11.51 28.98 11.10
N GLU A 28 -10.58 29.70 11.73
CA GLU A 28 -9.15 29.55 11.46
C GLU A 28 -8.63 28.18 11.92
N VAL A 29 -9.07 27.71 13.08
CA VAL A 29 -8.73 26.38 13.58
C VAL A 29 -9.27 25.30 12.66
N ASP A 30 -10.53 25.40 12.22
CA ASP A 30 -11.14 24.44 11.30
C ASP A 30 -10.38 24.35 9.97
N LEU A 31 -10.06 25.50 9.36
CA LEU A 31 -9.27 25.55 8.13
C LEU A 31 -7.87 24.94 8.31
N PHE A 32 -7.25 25.16 9.46
CA PHE A 32 -5.97 24.55 9.77
C PHE A 32 -6.08 23.02 9.91
N LEU A 33 -7.13 22.53 10.58
CA LEU A 33 -7.38 21.09 10.75
C LEU A 33 -7.61 20.39 9.40
N ASP A 34 -8.28 21.03 8.45
CA ASP A 34 -8.44 20.51 7.08
C ASP A 34 -7.08 20.29 6.39
N VAL A 35 -6.18 21.28 6.49
CA VAL A 35 -4.83 21.19 5.91
C VAL A 35 -3.99 20.11 6.59
N VAL A 36 -4.08 20.01 7.92
CA VAL A 36 -3.38 18.97 8.70
C VAL A 36 -3.90 17.57 8.35
N GLU A 37 -5.22 17.41 8.23
CA GLU A 37 -5.82 16.13 7.82
C GLU A 37 -5.33 15.71 6.45
N GLN A 38 -5.36 16.62 5.47
CA GLN A 38 -4.89 16.36 4.12
C GLN A 38 -3.41 15.97 4.12
N SER A 39 -2.58 16.69 4.87
CA SER A 39 -1.14 16.42 4.99
C SER A 39 -0.87 15.06 5.63
N LEU A 40 -1.59 14.71 6.70
CA LEU A 40 -1.47 13.40 7.35
C LEU A 40 -1.91 12.27 6.42
N SER A 41 -3.02 12.44 5.69
CA SER A 41 -3.48 11.45 4.72
C SER A 41 -2.44 11.18 3.63
N MET A 42 -1.83 12.25 3.09
CA MET A 42 -0.76 12.14 2.11
C MET A 42 0.46 11.42 2.68
N LEU A 43 0.90 11.80 3.88
CA LEU A 43 2.06 11.19 4.52
C LEU A 43 1.83 9.70 4.80
N TYR A 44 0.64 9.31 5.29
CA TYR A 44 0.32 7.90 5.51
C TYR A 44 0.22 7.09 4.21
N HIS A 45 -0.32 7.69 3.14
CA HIS A 45 -0.36 7.05 1.83
C HIS A 45 1.05 6.85 1.27
N GLU A 46 1.89 7.88 1.37
CA GLU A 46 3.29 7.80 0.95
C GLU A 46 4.07 6.77 1.77
N ILE A 47 3.83 6.70 3.09
CA ILE A 47 4.38 5.65 3.95
C ILE A 47 3.91 4.25 3.53
N ALA A 48 2.65 4.06 3.15
CA ALA A 48 2.15 2.77 2.68
C ALA A 48 2.82 2.34 1.36
N LEU A 49 2.96 3.28 0.42
CA LEU A 49 3.68 3.08 -0.84
C LEU A 49 5.19 2.84 -0.64
N LEU A 50 5.80 3.51 0.34
CA LEU A 50 7.20 3.32 0.73
C LEU A 50 7.42 1.95 1.40
N ARG A 51 6.44 1.48 2.16
CA ARG A 51 6.48 0.19 2.86
C ARG A 51 6.11 -1.01 1.98
N GLY A 52 5.72 -0.78 0.72
CA GLY A 52 5.41 -1.85 -0.23
C GLY A 52 4.01 -2.44 -0.08
N GLU A 53 3.07 -1.72 0.55
CA GLU A 53 1.66 -2.12 0.59
C GLU A 53 0.91 -1.42 -0.57
N PRO A 54 0.58 -2.14 -1.65
CA PRO A 54 -0.32 -1.60 -2.66
C PRO A 54 -1.72 -1.52 -2.05
N THR A 55 -2.18 -0.34 -1.66
CA THR A 55 -3.59 -0.12 -1.37
C THR A 55 -4.37 -0.32 -2.68
N ALA A 56 -4.76 -1.55 -2.97
CA ALA A 56 -5.49 -1.93 -4.17
C ALA A 56 -6.89 -1.30 -4.11
N PRO A 57 -7.25 -0.39 -5.03
CA PRO A 57 -8.64 -0.03 -5.24
C PRO A 57 -9.22 -1.01 -6.25
N GLY A 58 -10.14 -1.89 -5.84
CA GLY A 58 -10.97 -2.62 -6.82
C GLY A 58 -11.38 -4.06 -6.50
N GLY A 59 -11.76 -4.36 -5.27
CA GLY A 59 -12.53 -5.57 -4.96
C GLY A 59 -14.03 -5.33 -5.10
N VAL A 60 -14.55 -5.14 -6.32
CA VAL A 60 -16.00 -5.11 -6.57
C VAL A 60 -16.41 -6.19 -7.59
N GLY A 61 -17.05 -7.24 -7.06
CA GLY A 61 -18.18 -7.88 -7.75
C GLY A 61 -17.89 -9.01 -8.73
N ALA A 62 -17.35 -10.13 -8.25
CA ALA A 62 -17.58 -11.42 -8.89
C ALA A 62 -19.02 -11.90 -8.61
N ARG A 63 -19.96 -11.73 -9.56
CA ARG A 63 -21.24 -12.47 -9.70
C ARG A 63 -21.63 -12.49 -11.19
N ALA A 64 -21.53 -13.62 -11.89
CA ALA A 64 -22.44 -14.79 -11.91
C ALA A 64 -23.35 -14.76 -13.14
N GLY A 65 -23.26 -15.78 -14.01
CA GLY A 65 -24.29 -16.12 -15.00
C GLY A 65 -23.77 -16.64 -16.33
N GLY A 66 -23.93 -17.94 -16.62
CA GLY A 66 -23.88 -18.46 -17.99
C GLY A 66 -23.24 -19.86 -18.14
N GLN A 67 -24.06 -20.89 -17.95
CA GLN A 67 -23.81 -22.32 -18.23
C GLN A 67 -23.49 -22.55 -19.73
N LEU A 68 -22.71 -23.54 -20.15
CA LEU A 68 -23.07 -24.89 -20.67
C LEU A 68 -21.76 -25.42 -21.33
N ALA A 69 -21.34 -26.68 -21.39
CA ALA A 69 -21.98 -27.99 -21.39
C ALA A 69 -20.92 -29.08 -21.15
N LEU A 70 -21.32 -30.21 -20.56
CA LEU A 70 -20.57 -31.48 -20.58
C LEU A 70 -20.78 -32.19 -21.94
N PRO A 71 -19.79 -32.94 -22.42
CA PRO A 71 -20.05 -34.38 -22.52
C PRO A 71 -18.87 -35.25 -22.03
N ALA A 72 -19.26 -36.42 -21.52
CA ALA A 72 -18.41 -37.46 -20.98
C ALA A 72 -17.54 -38.16 -22.04
N GLY A 73 -16.37 -38.63 -21.60
CA GLY A 73 -15.57 -39.67 -22.26
C GLY A 73 -14.59 -40.27 -21.25
N PRO A 74 -14.59 -41.59 -21.01
CA PRO A 74 -13.64 -42.24 -20.11
C PRO A 74 -12.37 -42.58 -20.89
N GLY A 75 -11.20 -42.16 -20.40
CA GLY A 75 -9.95 -42.41 -21.10
C GLY A 75 -8.72 -42.16 -20.25
N THR A 76 -8.27 -43.24 -19.61
CA THR A 76 -6.86 -43.57 -19.28
C THR A 76 -6.08 -42.68 -18.32
N ASN A 77 -5.98 -43.19 -17.08
CA ASN A 77 -4.88 -42.93 -16.16
C ASN A 77 -3.53 -43.26 -16.82
N GLY A 78 -2.63 -42.29 -16.82
CA GLY A 78 -1.28 -42.44 -17.32
C GLY A 78 -0.51 -41.14 -17.22
N THR A 79 -0.35 -40.59 -16.02
CA THR A 79 0.61 -39.51 -15.77
C THR A 79 2.02 -40.09 -15.97
N VAL A 80 2.52 -39.97 -17.19
CA VAL A 80 3.95 -40.13 -17.47
C VAL A 80 4.63 -38.89 -16.90
N ILE A 81 5.30 -39.05 -15.77
CA ILE A 81 6.20 -38.03 -15.23
C ILE A 81 7.40 -37.99 -16.20
N HIS A 82 7.35 -37.07 -17.17
CA HIS A 82 8.53 -36.70 -17.94
C HIS A 82 9.50 -35.97 -17.00
N VAL A 83 10.41 -36.72 -16.39
CA VAL A 83 11.68 -36.20 -15.89
C VAL A 83 12.58 -36.01 -17.10
N THR A 84 12.32 -34.97 -17.89
CA THR A 84 13.34 -34.40 -18.78
C THR A 84 14.07 -33.36 -17.97
N GLY A 85 15.22 -33.78 -17.44
CA GLY A 85 16.26 -32.85 -17.09
C GLY A 85 16.76 -32.11 -18.32
N ASP A 86 17.39 -30.97 -18.02
CA ASP A 86 18.32 -30.20 -18.84
C ASP A 86 17.80 -28.90 -19.46
N ALA A 87 18.50 -27.84 -19.05
CA ALA A 87 18.48 -26.43 -19.43
C ALA A 87 17.53 -25.49 -18.65
N ASP A 88 18.17 -24.58 -17.89
CA ASP A 88 17.66 -23.27 -17.43
C ASP A 88 17.14 -23.14 -15.98
N ALA A 89 17.74 -23.87 -15.04
CA ALA A 89 17.45 -23.73 -13.60
C ALA A 89 18.15 -22.52 -12.91
N ASP A 90 18.91 -21.71 -13.66
CA ASP A 90 19.59 -20.51 -13.14
C ASP A 90 18.82 -19.22 -13.44
N GLN A 91 17.67 -19.32 -14.13
CA GLN A 91 16.81 -18.17 -14.34
C GLN A 91 15.84 -18.02 -13.17
N PRO A 92 15.92 -16.91 -12.42
CA PRO A 92 14.99 -16.67 -11.33
C PRO A 92 13.56 -16.74 -11.84
N SER A 93 12.71 -17.48 -11.12
CA SER A 93 11.28 -17.57 -11.39
C SER A 93 10.70 -16.16 -11.57
N PRO A 94 9.64 -15.93 -12.38
CA PRO A 94 9.05 -14.60 -12.53
C PRO A 94 8.72 -13.91 -11.18
N ALA A 95 8.37 -14.68 -10.15
CA ALA A 95 8.18 -14.17 -8.79
C ALA A 95 9.51 -13.72 -8.14
N GLU A 96 10.59 -14.47 -8.35
CA GLU A 96 11.93 -14.13 -7.86
C GLU A 96 12.51 -12.92 -8.60
N LYS A 97 12.25 -12.79 -9.91
CA LYS A 97 12.57 -11.58 -10.69
C LYS A 97 11.84 -10.35 -10.15
N ALA A 98 10.58 -10.49 -9.73
CA ALA A 98 9.84 -9.40 -9.11
C ALA A 98 10.44 -9.00 -7.76
N ILE A 99 10.79 -9.96 -6.92
CA ILE A 99 11.46 -9.72 -5.63
C ILE A 99 12.82 -9.05 -5.84
N LEU A 100 13.63 -9.49 -6.81
CA LEU A 100 14.92 -8.89 -7.13
C LEU A 100 14.77 -7.45 -7.65
N ALA A 101 13.77 -7.20 -8.49
CA ALA A 101 13.46 -5.84 -8.97
C ALA A 101 13.02 -4.92 -7.82
N GLU A 102 12.24 -5.41 -6.87
CA GLU A 102 11.89 -4.67 -5.66
C GLU A 102 13.12 -4.37 -4.79
N LEU A 103 14.02 -5.34 -4.62
CA LEU A 103 15.28 -5.13 -3.88
C LEU A 103 16.14 -4.04 -4.52
N ASP A 104 16.22 -3.98 -5.84
CA ASP A 104 16.97 -2.93 -6.54
C ASP A 104 16.32 -1.56 -6.39
N GLN A 105 14.99 -1.50 -6.41
CA GLN A 105 14.25 -0.26 -6.13
C GLN A 105 14.48 0.22 -4.70
N ILE A 106 14.47 -0.68 -3.71
CA ILE A 106 14.73 -0.37 -2.31
C ILE A 106 16.15 0.19 -2.14
N LYS A 107 17.15 -0.44 -2.73
CA LYS A 107 18.55 0.03 -2.69
C LYS A 107 18.69 1.43 -3.28
N LEU A 108 18.02 1.70 -4.40
CA LEU A 108 18.06 3.02 -5.04
C LEU A 108 17.40 4.11 -4.16
N ARG A 109 16.29 3.78 -3.48
CA ARG A 109 15.63 4.69 -2.54
C ARG A 109 16.53 4.97 -1.33
N LEU A 110 17.20 3.95 -0.79
CA LEU A 110 18.15 4.10 0.32
C LEU A 110 19.30 5.04 -0.05
N ALA A 111 19.93 4.84 -1.21
CA ALA A 111 21.04 5.70 -1.68
C ALA A 111 20.62 7.18 -1.81
N ARG A 112 19.38 7.44 -2.26
CA ARG A 112 18.82 8.80 -2.31
C ARG A 112 18.65 9.41 -0.92
N ILE A 113 18.20 8.62 0.05
CA ILE A 113 18.05 9.06 1.44
C ILE A 113 19.41 9.33 2.08
N GLU A 114 20.38 8.44 1.92
CA GLU A 114 21.74 8.62 2.44
C GLU A 114 22.37 9.89 1.90
N THR A 115 22.23 10.14 0.59
CA THR A 115 22.71 11.38 -0.04
C THR A 115 22.01 12.61 0.53
N ALA A 116 20.67 12.58 0.68
CA ALA A 116 19.91 13.70 1.22
C ALA A 116 20.26 14.00 2.69
N VAL A 117 20.59 12.98 3.48
CA VAL A 117 21.04 13.13 4.87
C VAL A 117 22.46 13.68 4.93
N GLN A 118 23.39 13.17 4.12
CA GLN A 118 24.78 13.63 4.08
C GLN A 118 24.92 15.07 3.57
N THR A 119 24.00 15.53 2.72
CA THR A 119 24.00 16.92 2.21
C THR A 119 23.43 17.93 3.22
N ARG A 120 22.81 17.47 4.32
CA ARG A 120 22.13 18.32 5.31
C ARG A 120 22.98 18.67 6.54
N PHE A 121 24.25 18.30 6.55
CA PHE A 121 25.27 18.69 7.54
C PHE A 121 26.49 19.24 6.82
#